data_AF-A0A953P9H6-F1
#
_entry.id   AF-A0A953P9H6-F1
#
_cell.length_a   1.000
_cell.length_b   1.000
_cell.length_c   1.000
_cell.angle_alpha   90.00
_cell.angle_beta   90.00
_cell.angle_gamma   90.00
#
_symmetry.space_group_name_H-M   'P 1'
#
loop_
_entity.id
_entity.type
_entity.pdbx_description
1 polymer ?
#
loop_
_entity_poly.entity_id
_entity_poly.type
_entity_poly.pdbx_seq_one_letter_code
_entity_poly.pdbx_strand_id
1 'polypeptide(L)'
;MCRTLSFGLIVLALSTSPLSAQLVPQEENSASREEASRLLKEATELAARIESPLYRSVFFVRLGETYWHAGDKASSAKSFDKGLKILDTLPQENPEQDLRDSYRASIAAARADANDIEGAQQM
;
A
#
# COMPACT_ATOMS: atom_id res chain seq x y z
N MET A 1 -61.94 -43.12 29.64
CA MET A 1 -60.86 -43.12 30.64
C MET A 1 -59.61 -42.52 30.01
N CYS A 2 -59.17 -41.39 30.56
CA CYS A 2 -57.98 -40.63 30.18
C CYS A 2 -56.74 -41.30 30.79
N ARG A 3 -55.61 -41.37 30.06
CA ARG A 3 -54.27 -41.59 30.64
C ARG A 3 -53.12 -41.18 29.70
N THR A 4 -52.60 -39.99 29.99
CA THR A 4 -51.17 -39.60 30.12
C THR A 4 -50.16 -39.89 29.00
N LEU A 5 -49.60 -38.79 28.48
CA LEU A 5 -48.30 -38.65 27.81
C LEU A 5 -47.15 -39.28 28.61
N SER A 6 -46.15 -39.84 27.90
CA SER A 6 -44.77 -39.84 28.37
C SER A 6 -43.79 -39.69 27.20
N PHE A 7 -42.82 -38.82 27.41
CA PHE A 7 -41.77 -38.38 26.50
C PHE A 7 -40.85 -39.52 26.05
N GLY A 8 -40.63 -39.65 24.74
CA GLY A 8 -39.56 -40.43 24.13
C GLY A 8 -38.53 -39.49 23.50
N LEU A 9 -37.29 -39.60 23.98
CA LEU A 9 -36.16 -38.70 23.76
C LEU A 9 -35.25 -39.25 22.62
N ILE A 10 -34.53 -38.34 21.92
CA ILE A 10 -33.28 -38.53 21.12
C ILE A 10 -33.43 -39.35 19.78
N VAL A 11 -32.81 -39.05 18.62
CA VAL A 11 -31.55 -38.38 18.25
C VAL A 11 -31.65 -37.74 16.86
N LEU A 12 -31.21 -36.48 16.74
CA LEU A 12 -30.89 -35.80 15.48
C LEU A 12 -29.65 -36.43 14.85
N ALA A 13 -29.75 -36.91 13.61
CA ALA A 13 -28.59 -37.19 12.76
C ALA A 13 -28.65 -36.29 11.50
N LEU A 14 -28.37 -35.00 11.69
CA LEU A 14 -27.88 -34.17 10.59
C LEU A 14 -26.39 -34.46 10.45
N SER A 15 -26.01 -35.24 9.44
CA SER A 15 -24.61 -35.41 9.06
C SER A 15 -24.11 -34.08 8.47
N THR A 16 -23.69 -33.17 9.35
CA THR A 16 -22.91 -32.01 8.95
C THR A 16 -21.51 -32.51 8.60
N SER A 17 -21.17 -32.50 7.32
CA SER A 17 -19.80 -32.69 6.84
C SER A 17 -18.85 -31.81 7.66
N PRO A 18 -17.65 -32.30 8.06
CA PRO A 18 -16.68 -31.42 8.69
C PRO A 18 -16.25 -30.37 7.68
N LEU A 19 -16.62 -29.13 7.99
CA LEU A 19 -16.08 -27.90 7.45
C LEU A 19 -14.60 -27.82 7.83
N SER A 20 -13.74 -28.60 7.17
CA SER A 20 -12.28 -28.54 7.35
C SER A 20 -11.64 -27.42 6.54
N ALA A 21 -12.40 -26.36 6.26
CA ALA A 21 -11.88 -25.12 5.74
C ALA A 21 -11.73 -24.15 6.92
N GLN A 22 -10.48 -23.72 7.13
CA GLN A 22 -10.06 -22.50 7.83
C GLN A 22 -9.81 -22.58 9.35
N LEU A 23 -8.52 -22.51 9.68
CA LEU A 23 -7.97 -21.51 10.60
C LEU A 23 -6.45 -21.40 10.33
N VAL A 24 -6.09 -20.82 9.18
CA VAL A 24 -4.79 -20.16 9.09
C VAL A 24 -4.89 -18.94 10.00
N PRO A 25 -4.00 -18.74 10.99
CA PRO A 25 -4.09 -17.61 11.92
C PRO A 25 -4.07 -16.28 11.15
N GLN A 26 -5.15 -15.51 11.25
CA GLN A 26 -5.25 -14.16 10.66
C GLN A 26 -4.45 -13.11 11.45
N GLU A 27 -4.00 -13.43 12.68
CA GLU A 27 -3.31 -12.50 13.58
C GLU A 27 -1.86 -12.19 13.18
N GLU A 28 -1.13 -13.15 12.60
CA GLU A 28 0.28 -12.93 12.20
C GLU A 28 0.37 -11.90 11.06
N ASN A 29 -0.64 -11.87 10.19
CA ASN A 29 -0.66 -11.00 9.01
C ASN A 29 -1.16 -9.58 9.33
N SER A 30 -2.03 -9.39 10.33
CA SER A 30 -2.46 -8.05 10.73
C SER A 30 -1.32 -7.31 11.44
N ALA A 31 -0.73 -7.91 12.48
CA ALA A 31 0.32 -7.27 13.26
C ALA A 31 1.52 -6.85 12.41
N SER A 32 1.97 -7.71 11.49
CA SER A 32 3.04 -7.37 10.54
C SER A 32 2.63 -6.26 9.57
N ARG A 33 1.36 -6.20 9.13
CA ARG A 33 0.85 -5.13 8.26
C ARG A 33 0.75 -3.80 9.01
N GLU A 34 0.29 -3.80 10.25
CA GLU A 34 0.25 -2.61 11.09
C GLU A 34 1.65 -2.05 11.32
N GLU A 35 2.62 -2.93 11.62
CA GLU A 35 4.01 -2.53 11.80
C GLU A 35 4.63 -1.99 10.51
N ALA A 36 4.41 -2.65 9.36
CA ALA A 36 4.85 -2.14 8.07
C ALA A 36 4.27 -0.76 7.75
N SER A 37 2.98 -0.53 8.05
CA SER A 37 2.35 0.77 7.88
C SER A 37 2.98 1.84 8.78
N ARG A 38 3.30 1.49 10.03
CA ARG A 38 3.99 2.38 10.98
C ARG A 38 5.38 2.77 10.45
N LEU A 39 6.16 1.79 10.02
CA LEU A 39 7.51 2.02 9.49
C LEU A 39 7.49 2.86 8.21
N LEU A 40 6.51 2.65 7.32
CA LEU A 40 6.38 3.47 6.12
C LEU A 40 6.04 4.93 6.42
N LYS A 41 5.18 5.17 7.42
CA LYS A 41 4.89 6.53 7.89
C LYS A 41 6.15 7.20 8.46
N GLU A 42 6.89 6.48 9.31
CA GLU A 42 8.16 6.97 9.86
C GLU A 42 9.17 7.28 8.74
N ALA A 43 9.34 6.39 7.77
CA ALA A 43 10.21 6.62 6.61
C ALA A 43 9.78 7.84 5.80
N THR A 44 8.48 8.10 5.69
CA THR A 44 7.93 9.28 5.01
C THR A 44 8.29 10.58 5.75
N GLU A 45 8.22 10.56 7.09
CA GLU A 45 8.60 11.71 7.92
C GLU A 45 10.11 11.96 7.87
N LEU A 46 10.93 10.90 7.86
CA LEU A 46 12.38 11.00 7.72
C LEU A 46 12.78 11.55 6.34
N ALA A 47 12.15 11.06 5.28
CA ALA A 47 12.40 11.56 3.92
C ALA A 47 12.14 13.07 3.81
N ALA A 48 11.10 13.60 4.48
CA ALA A 48 10.81 15.03 4.48
C ALA A 48 11.96 15.89 5.06
N ARG A 49 12.80 15.32 5.92
CA ARG A 49 13.93 16.01 6.58
C ARG A 49 15.23 15.94 5.78
N ILE A 50 15.27 15.22 4.65
CA ILE A 50 16.43 15.21 3.76
C ILE A 50 16.65 16.63 3.22
N GLU A 51 17.85 17.17 3.45
CA GLU A 51 18.19 18.55 3.08
C GLU A 51 18.30 18.73 1.57
N SER A 52 18.96 17.80 0.88
CA SER A 52 19.09 17.81 -0.58
C SER A 52 17.71 17.62 -1.22
N PRO A 53 17.17 18.63 -1.93
CA PRO A 53 15.85 18.51 -2.54
C PRO A 53 15.82 17.39 -3.59
N LEU A 54 16.93 17.19 -4.30
CA LEU A 54 17.07 16.10 -5.27
C LEU A 54 16.99 14.73 -4.61
N TYR A 55 17.75 14.48 -3.53
CA TYR A 55 17.66 13.19 -2.85
C TYR A 55 16.30 13.00 -2.17
N ARG A 56 15.73 14.09 -1.64
CA ARG A 56 14.40 14.07 -1.07
C ARG A 56 13.34 13.67 -2.10
N SER A 57 13.40 14.19 -3.33
CA SER A 57 12.47 13.79 -4.38
C SER A 57 12.60 12.31 -4.70
N VAL A 58 13.82 11.81 -4.91
CA VAL A 58 14.09 10.38 -5.17
C VAL A 58 13.55 9.48 -4.07
N PHE A 59 13.73 9.84 -2.80
CA PHE A 59 13.18 9.07 -1.68
C PHE A 59 11.65 9.04 -1.68
N PHE A 60 10.98 10.14 -2.04
CA PHE A 60 9.53 10.14 -2.18
C PHE A 60 9.04 9.25 -3.33
N VAL A 61 9.79 9.12 -4.42
CA VAL A 61 9.48 8.17 -5.50
C VAL A 61 9.55 6.73 -5.00
N ARG A 62 10.63 6.37 -4.31
CA ARG A 62 10.80 5.03 -3.72
C ARG A 62 9.72 4.71 -2.69
N LEU A 63 9.32 5.69 -1.87
CA LEU A 63 8.19 5.55 -0.97
C LEU A 63 6.89 5.30 -1.75
N GLY A 64 6.68 5.98 -2.88
CA GLY A 64 5.54 5.74 -3.77
C GLY A 64 5.44 4.29 -4.22
N GLU A 65 6.52 3.73 -4.75
CA GLU A 65 6.62 2.32 -5.15
C GLU A 65 6.37 1.39 -3.96
N THR A 66 6.97 1.70 -2.81
CA THR A 66 6.85 0.85 -1.62
C THR A 66 5.41 0.84 -1.06
N TYR A 67 4.75 1.99 -1.00
CA TYR A 67 3.34 2.08 -0.63
C TYR A 67 2.43 1.34 -1.61
N TRP A 68 2.74 1.39 -2.91
CA TRP A 68 2.00 0.64 -3.92
C TRP A 68 2.09 -0.87 -3.67
N HIS A 69 3.31 -1.39 -3.46
CA HIS A 69 3.52 -2.80 -3.15
C HIS A 69 2.90 -3.22 -1.81
N ALA A 70 2.77 -2.30 -0.86
CA ALA A 70 2.05 -2.51 0.39
C ALA A 70 0.51 -2.46 0.23
N GLY A 71 0.01 -2.11 -0.97
CA GLY A 71 -1.42 -1.99 -1.28
C GLY A 71 -2.04 -0.63 -0.93
N ASP A 72 -1.28 0.31 -0.39
CA ASP A 72 -1.74 1.67 -0.07
C ASP A 72 -1.56 2.60 -1.28
N LYS A 73 -2.49 2.46 -2.21
CA LYS A 73 -2.50 3.25 -3.47
C LYS A 73 -2.58 4.75 -3.21
N ALA A 74 -3.28 5.18 -2.16
CA ALA A 74 -3.46 6.59 -1.86
C ALA A 74 -2.15 7.23 -1.35
N SER A 75 -1.43 6.55 -0.45
CA SER A 75 -0.13 7.02 0.02
C SER A 75 0.93 6.92 -1.07
N SER A 76 0.82 5.93 -1.97
CA SER A 76 1.66 5.80 -3.15
C SER A 76 1.58 7.03 -4.05
N ALA A 77 0.37 7.37 -4.53
CA ALA A 77 0.13 8.53 -5.39
C ALA A 77 0.63 9.83 -4.74
N LYS A 78 0.31 10.06 -3.46
CA LYS A 78 0.77 11.24 -2.71
C LYS A 78 2.30 11.33 -2.62
N SER A 79 2.98 10.19 -2.55
CA SER A 79 4.44 10.18 -2.47
C SER A 79 5.05 10.52 -3.83
N PHE A 80 4.52 9.97 -4.92
CA PHE A 80 4.92 10.38 -6.27
C PHE A 80 4.66 11.88 -6.52
N ASP A 81 3.50 12.40 -6.10
CA ASP A 81 3.16 13.83 -6.23
C ASP A 81 4.17 14.72 -5.51
N LYS A 82 4.58 14.34 -4.29
CA LYS A 82 5.59 15.07 -3.52
C LYS A 82 6.94 15.05 -4.22
N GLY A 83 7.36 13.89 -4.74
CA GLY A 83 8.61 13.75 -5.48
C GLY A 83 8.64 14.68 -6.69
N LEU A 84 7.59 14.64 -7.52
CA LEU A 84 7.44 15.52 -8.68
C LEU A 84 7.47 17.00 -8.30
N LYS A 85 6.67 17.40 -7.31
CA LYS A 85 6.58 18.79 -6.87
C LYS A 85 7.94 19.35 -6.44
N ILE A 86 8.78 18.52 -5.82
CA ILE A 86 10.14 18.95 -5.43
C ILE A 86 11.03 19.11 -6.66
N LEU A 87 10.99 18.18 -7.61
CA LEU A 87 11.75 18.29 -8.87
C LEU A 87 11.40 19.56 -9.64
N ASP A 88 10.13 19.96 -9.61
CA ASP A 88 9.63 21.16 -10.30
C ASP A 88 10.15 22.46 -9.69
N THR A 89 10.61 22.42 -8.44
CA THR A 89 11.24 23.55 -7.76
C THR A 89 12.75 23.62 -7.95
N LEU A 90 13.37 22.61 -8.54
CA LEU A 90 14.81 22.61 -8.77
C LEU A 90 15.20 23.65 -9.83
N PRO A 91 16.24 24.45 -9.60
CA PRO A 91 16.75 25.38 -10.59
C PRO A 91 17.24 24.63 -11.82
N GLN A 92 16.98 25.20 -12.99
CA GLN A 92 17.45 24.65 -14.26
C GLN A 92 18.91 25.11 -14.44
N GLU A 93 19.86 24.37 -13.87
CA GLU A 93 21.27 24.83 -13.83
C GLU A 93 22.01 24.64 -15.16
N ASN A 94 21.49 23.80 -16.08
CA ASN A 94 22.01 23.66 -17.44
C ASN A 94 21.00 22.93 -18.35
N PRO A 95 20.52 23.51 -19.48
CA PRO A 95 19.54 22.86 -20.35
C PRO A 95 19.99 21.52 -20.94
N GLU A 96 21.31 21.33 -21.16
CA GLU A 96 21.86 20.09 -21.69
C GLU A 96 21.99 18.97 -20.63
N GLN A 97 21.87 19.32 -19.35
CA GLN A 97 21.94 18.39 -18.22
C GLN A 97 20.72 18.57 -17.32
N ASP A 98 19.55 18.85 -17.91
CA ASP A 98 18.32 19.00 -17.15
C ASP A 98 17.90 17.65 -16.59
N LEU A 99 18.40 17.35 -15.39
CA LEU A 99 18.10 16.12 -14.68
C LEU A 99 16.60 15.97 -14.42
N ARG A 100 15.83 17.07 -14.41
CA ARG A 100 14.40 17.05 -14.13
C ARG A 100 13.64 16.21 -15.14
N ASP A 101 14.01 16.24 -16.43
CA ASP A 101 13.37 15.44 -17.47
C ASP A 101 13.64 13.94 -17.25
N SER A 102 14.89 13.59 -16.92
CA SER A 102 15.28 12.21 -16.58
C SER A 102 14.52 11.70 -15.35
N TYR A 103 14.41 12.53 -14.31
CA TYR A 103 13.67 12.18 -13.10
C TYR A 103 12.15 12.15 -13.32
N ARG A 104 11.58 13.05 -14.14
CA ARG A 104 10.17 12.99 -14.55
C ARG A 104 9.86 11.70 -15.28
N ALA A 105 10.69 11.31 -16.25
CA ALA A 105 10.55 10.04 -16.94
C ALA A 105 10.61 8.84 -15.98
N SER A 106 11.50 8.90 -14.98
CA SER A 106 11.62 7.87 -13.95
C SER A 106 10.37 7.79 -13.06
N ILE A 107 9.78 8.93 -12.69
CA ILE A 107 8.52 8.96 -11.93
C ILE A 107 7.35 8.46 -12.78
N ALA A 108 7.28 8.85 -14.05
CA ALA A 108 6.23 8.39 -14.95
C ALA A 108 6.28 6.87 -15.10
N ALA A 109 7.48 6.31 -15.27
CA ALA A 109 7.69 4.85 -15.29
C ALA A 109 7.27 4.20 -13.96
N ALA A 110 7.73 4.73 -12.82
CA ALA A 110 7.37 4.20 -11.50
C ALA A 110 5.85 4.25 -11.24
N ARG A 111 5.16 5.31 -11.68
CA ARG A 111 3.70 5.40 -11.63
C ARG A 111 3.04 4.38 -12.54
N ALA A 112 3.53 4.22 -13.76
CA ALA A 112 3.00 3.23 -14.69
C ALA A 112 3.15 1.79 -14.15
N ASP A 113 4.30 1.47 -13.58
CA ASP A 113 4.57 0.19 -12.90
C ASP A 113 3.70 0.01 -11.65
N ALA A 114 3.41 1.11 -10.95
CA ALA A 114 2.44 1.19 -9.88
C ALA A 114 0.98 1.25 -10.38
N ASN A 115 0.70 0.97 -11.66
CA ASN A 115 -0.62 1.00 -12.27
C ASN A 115 -1.40 2.32 -12.03
N ASP A 116 -0.69 3.41 -11.77
CA ASP A 116 -1.16 4.80 -11.75
C ASP A 116 -0.95 5.41 -13.14
N ILE A 117 -1.69 4.86 -14.12
CA ILE A 117 -1.54 5.23 -15.53
C ILE A 117 -1.94 6.69 -15.76
N GLU A 118 -2.99 7.16 -15.09
CA GLU A 118 -3.43 8.56 -15.18
C GLU A 118 -2.35 9.50 -14.66
N GLY A 119 -1.76 9.21 -13.49
CA GLY A 119 -0.66 10.01 -12.96
C GLY A 119 0.59 9.96 -13.84
N ALA A 120 0.88 8.82 -14.47
CA ALA A 120 2.00 8.68 -15.41
C ALA A 120 1.82 9.54 -16.67
N GLN A 121 0.58 9.72 -17.15
CA GLN A 121 0.27 10.50 -18.37
C GLN A 121 0.26 12.01 -18.15
N GLN A 122 0.20 12.49 -16.91
CA GLN A 122 0.12 13.91 -16.56
C GLN A 122 1.50 14.58 -16.37
N MET A 123 2.60 13.85 -16.59
CA MET A 123 3.97 14.31 -16.37
C MET A 123 4.56 15.06 -17.55
#